data_AF-A0A7X2G5F0-F1
#
_entry.id   AF-A0A7X2G5F0-F1
#
_cell.length_a   1.000
_cell.length_b   1.000
_cell.length_c   1.000
_cell.angle_alpha   90.00
_cell.angle_beta   90.00
_cell.angle_gamma   90.00
#
_symmetry.space_group_name_H-M   'P 1'
#
loop_
_entity.id
_entity.type
_entity.pdbx_description
1 polymer ?
#
loop_
_entity_poly.entity_id
_entity_poly.type
_entity_poly.pdbx_seq_one_letter_code
_entity_poly.pdbx_strand_id
1 'polypeptide(L)'
;MKQLKDLCIGLGIVLIAALFFILGSGTQQKTIKSNKNIRETKTTQVSQKVASSTKESSESVISSSSSQSKKEKLSYQQLAVAAYINTLRGDSIEEKMNTFNECVNGESSNPATEQPTSFEQHNDPTFQINEGDMGFAWYVISFNEDSIDIEHFTHGEQDSSKSFNKSDIEEKYSGYKSQLDEAIQKINQNQQNVSNSQDDDSDEE
;
A
#
# COMPACT_ATOMS: atom_id res chain seq x y z
N MET A 1 -18.54 -41.09 28.75
CA MET A 1 -17.80 -40.01 28.04
C MET A 1 -18.52 -39.39 26.83
N LYS A 2 -19.70 -39.86 26.39
CA LYS A 2 -20.47 -39.20 25.30
C LYS A 2 -21.36 -38.05 25.78
N GLN A 3 -21.97 -38.14 26.96
CA GLN A 3 -22.90 -37.11 27.43
C GLN A 3 -22.27 -35.76 27.82
N LEU A 4 -20.96 -35.72 28.08
CA LEU A 4 -20.26 -34.46 28.38
C LEU A 4 -19.92 -33.66 27.12
N LYS A 5 -19.81 -34.32 25.96
CA LYS A 5 -19.48 -33.67 24.68
C LYS A 5 -20.70 -32.96 24.07
N ASP A 6 -21.89 -33.52 24.25
CA ASP A 6 -23.12 -32.95 23.69
C ASP A 6 -23.61 -31.70 24.46
N LEU A 7 -23.28 -31.59 25.75
CA LEU A 7 -23.64 -30.41 26.57
C LEU A 7 -22.79 -29.17 26.21
N CYS A 8 -21.51 -29.36 25.88
CA CYS A 8 -20.62 -28.26 25.49
C CYS A 8 -20.93 -27.69 24.10
N ILE A 9 -21.41 -28.53 23.18
CA ILE A 9 -21.77 -28.10 21.81
C ILE A 9 -23.09 -27.30 21.81
N GLY A 10 -24.05 -27.67 22.67
CA GLY A 10 -25.33 -26.97 22.79
C GLY A 10 -25.21 -25.54 23.33
N LEU A 11 -24.28 -25.28 24.26
CA LEU A 11 -24.06 -23.96 24.85
C LEU A 11 -23.32 -22.99 23.91
N GLY A 12 -22.44 -23.49 23.03
CA GLY A 12 -21.71 -22.67 22.07
C GLY A 12 -22.60 -22.03 20.99
N ILE A 13 -23.63 -22.77 20.53
CA ILE A 13 -24.50 -22.31 19.44
C ILE A 13 -25.46 -21.20 19.90
N VAL A 14 -25.90 -21.22 21.16
CA VAL A 14 -26.80 -20.19 21.72
C VAL A 14 -26.07 -18.85 21.93
N LEU A 15 -24.78 -18.87 22.26
CA LEU A 15 -23.96 -17.65 22.42
C LEU A 15 -23.68 -16.95 21.09
N ILE A 16 -23.48 -17.70 20.00
CA ILE A 16 -23.23 -17.12 18.66
C ILE A 16 -24.49 -16.44 18.10
N ALA A 17 -25.68 -17.01 18.32
CA ALA A 17 -26.93 -16.42 17.83
C ALA A 17 -27.30 -15.09 18.54
N ALA A 18 -26.91 -14.91 19.81
CA ALA A 18 -27.15 -13.67 20.54
C ALA A 18 -26.25 -12.51 20.06
N LEU A 19 -25.04 -12.81 19.56
CA LEU A 19 -24.11 -11.79 19.04
C LEU A 19 -24.59 -11.18 17.71
N PHE A 20 -25.24 -11.97 16.85
CA PHE A 20 -25.79 -11.46 15.58
C PHE A 20 -27.05 -10.60 15.74
N PHE A 21 -27.72 -10.63 16.90
CA PHE A 21 -28.92 -9.81 17.14
C PHE A 21 -28.61 -8.36 17.58
N ILE A 22 -27.35 -8.04 17.90
CA ILE A 22 -26.96 -6.70 18.43
C ILE A 22 -26.40 -5.77 17.34
N LEU A 23 -25.96 -6.28 16.18
CA LEU A 23 -25.47 -5.43 15.08
C LEU A 23 -26.54 -5.03 14.04
N GLY A 24 -27.78 -5.51 14.19
CA GLY A 24 -28.89 -5.22 13.30
C GLY A 24 -29.77 -4.05 13.76
N SER A 25 -29.23 -2.88 14.06
CA SER A 25 -30.02 -1.64 14.28
C SER A 25 -29.14 -0.39 14.22
N GLY A 26 -29.04 0.22 13.04
CA GLY A 26 -28.27 1.46 12.85
C GLY A 26 -28.46 2.12 11.49
N THR A 27 -29.69 2.17 10.98
CA THR A 27 -30.03 3.00 9.84
C THR A 27 -30.01 4.48 10.24
N GLN A 28 -29.08 5.26 9.70
CA GLN A 28 -29.35 6.67 9.35
C GLN A 28 -28.70 7.04 8.02
N GLN A 29 -29.51 6.83 6.98
CA GLN A 29 -29.36 7.41 5.65
C GLN A 29 -29.48 8.94 5.74
N LYS A 30 -28.36 9.67 5.68
CA LYS A 30 -28.38 11.11 5.44
C LYS A 30 -28.29 11.38 3.94
N THR A 31 -29.46 11.62 3.35
CA THR A 31 -29.64 12.25 2.05
C THR A 31 -29.03 13.65 2.07
N ILE A 32 -27.95 13.88 1.32
CA ILE A 32 -27.51 15.24 0.99
C ILE A 32 -28.07 15.58 -0.39
N LYS A 33 -28.97 16.56 -0.39
CA LYS A 33 -29.61 17.14 -1.57
C LYS A 33 -28.56 17.84 -2.43
N SER A 34 -28.67 17.61 -3.74
CA SER A 34 -28.06 18.40 -4.81
C SER A 34 -28.28 19.90 -4.61
N ASN A 35 -27.21 20.69 -4.75
CA ASN A 35 -27.34 22.09 -5.15
C ASN A 35 -26.47 22.36 -6.38
N LYS A 36 -27.16 22.38 -7.52
CA LYS A 36 -26.70 22.90 -8.79
C LYS A 36 -26.54 24.41 -8.67
N ASN A 37 -25.32 24.92 -8.68
CA ASN A 37 -25.10 26.32 -9.03
C ASN A 37 -24.18 26.39 -10.25
N ILE A 38 -24.85 26.52 -11.40
CA ILE A 38 -24.27 26.98 -12.65
C ILE A 38 -23.83 28.41 -12.42
N ARG A 39 -22.54 28.70 -12.59
CA ARG A 39 -22.10 30.06 -12.91
C ARG A 39 -21.16 30.00 -14.10
N GLU A 40 -21.75 30.26 -15.26
CA GLU A 40 -21.04 30.69 -16.45
C GLU A 40 -20.25 31.97 -16.13
N THR A 41 -18.96 31.98 -16.44
CA THR A 41 -18.22 33.21 -16.70
C THR A 41 -17.41 33.04 -17.97
N LYS A 42 -18.01 33.58 -19.03
CA LYS A 42 -17.47 33.89 -20.35
C LYS A 42 -16.62 35.16 -20.24
N THR A 43 -15.33 35.12 -20.60
CA THR A 43 -14.40 36.27 -20.83
C THR A 43 -13.06 35.65 -21.27
N THR A 44 -12.34 35.96 -22.34
CA THR A 44 -12.48 36.83 -23.51
C THR A 44 -11.49 36.28 -24.55
N GLN A 45 -11.94 36.06 -25.79
CA GLN A 45 -11.04 35.87 -26.93
C GLN A 45 -10.33 37.21 -27.19
N VAL A 46 -9.02 37.28 -26.95
CA VAL A 46 -8.18 38.34 -27.53
C VAL A 46 -7.62 37.80 -28.84
N SER A 47 -8.32 38.15 -29.90
CA SER A 47 -7.81 38.11 -31.27
C SER A 47 -6.82 39.27 -31.41
N GLN A 48 -5.53 38.98 -31.58
CA GLN A 48 -4.57 39.91 -32.17
C GLN A 48 -4.01 39.31 -33.44
N LYS A 49 -4.63 39.70 -34.56
CA LYS A 49 -4.06 39.61 -35.89
C LYS A 49 -3.36 40.93 -36.18
N VAL A 50 -2.03 40.92 -36.27
CA VAL A 50 -1.29 41.92 -37.07
C VAL A 50 -0.15 41.18 -37.77
N ALA A 51 -0.14 41.26 -39.09
CA ALA A 51 0.88 40.69 -39.96
C ALA A 51 1.76 41.82 -40.51
N SER A 52 3.08 41.60 -40.55
CA SER A 52 3.96 41.92 -41.69
C SER A 52 5.41 41.48 -41.43
N SER A 53 5.86 40.47 -42.21
CA SER A 53 7.20 40.24 -42.84
C SER A 53 8.49 40.67 -42.08
N THR A 54 9.59 39.91 -41.98
CA THR A 54 10.28 39.07 -42.97
C THR A 54 11.46 38.36 -42.26
N LYS A 55 11.65 37.04 -42.43
CA LYS A 55 12.91 36.35 -42.81
C LYS A 55 12.85 34.87 -42.44
N GLU A 56 13.25 34.05 -43.41
CA GLU A 56 13.51 32.62 -43.29
C GLU A 56 14.47 32.30 -42.13
N SER A 57 14.08 31.34 -41.30
CA SER A 57 14.98 30.34 -40.73
C SER A 57 14.09 29.17 -40.32
N SER A 58 13.96 28.18 -41.21
CA SER A 58 13.23 26.95 -40.92
C SER A 58 14.09 26.06 -40.01
N GLU A 59 14.24 26.47 -38.74
CA GLU A 59 14.48 25.50 -37.69
C GLU A 59 13.15 24.80 -37.44
N SER A 60 13.09 23.52 -37.81
CA SER A 60 11.98 22.66 -37.49
C SER A 60 11.81 22.65 -35.98
N VAL A 61 10.81 23.36 -35.48
CA VAL A 61 10.32 23.20 -34.12
C VAL A 61 9.71 21.81 -34.10
N ILE A 62 10.52 20.82 -33.70
CA ILE A 62 10.04 19.49 -33.38
C ILE A 62 9.11 19.71 -32.19
N SER A 63 7.81 19.81 -32.48
CA SER A 63 6.78 19.65 -31.47
C SER A 63 6.94 18.23 -30.97
N SER A 64 7.74 18.07 -29.93
CA SER A 64 7.74 16.89 -29.08
C SER A 64 6.36 16.86 -28.45
N SER A 65 5.42 16.26 -29.19
CA SER A 65 4.20 15.69 -28.65
C SER A 65 4.67 14.76 -27.55
N SER A 66 4.74 15.28 -26.32
CA SER A 66 4.88 14.45 -25.14
C SER A 66 3.59 13.65 -25.12
N SER A 67 3.67 12.47 -25.74
CA SER A 67 2.80 11.37 -25.41
C SER A 67 3.00 11.17 -23.93
N GLN A 68 2.20 11.84 -23.09
CA GLN A 68 2.06 11.45 -21.70
C GLN A 68 1.57 10.02 -21.77
N SER A 69 2.52 9.09 -21.68
CA SER A 69 2.23 7.70 -21.44
C SER A 69 1.28 7.70 -20.26
N LYS A 70 0.11 7.10 -20.48
CA LYS A 70 -0.93 7.04 -19.48
C LYS A 70 -0.31 6.31 -18.28
N LYS A 71 0.03 7.04 -17.20
CA LYS A 71 0.65 6.47 -16.01
C LYS A 71 -0.23 5.29 -15.57
N GLU A 72 0.36 4.10 -15.50
CA GLU A 72 -0.40 2.93 -15.09
C GLU A 72 -0.78 3.07 -13.62
N LYS A 73 -2.04 2.73 -13.33
CA LYS A 73 -2.55 2.75 -11.96
C LYS A 73 -1.88 1.63 -11.17
N LEU A 74 -1.43 1.93 -9.96
CA LEU A 74 -0.87 0.92 -9.07
C LEU A 74 -1.99 0.13 -8.37
N SER A 75 -1.78 -1.17 -8.15
CA SER A 75 -2.67 -1.97 -7.30
C SER A 75 -2.51 -1.56 -5.83
N TYR A 76 -3.47 -1.95 -4.96
CA TYR A 76 -3.33 -1.69 -3.52
C TYR A 76 -2.08 -2.36 -2.92
N GLN A 77 -1.73 -3.57 -3.38
CA GLN A 77 -0.50 -4.25 -2.98
C GLN A 77 0.75 -3.46 -3.41
N GLN A 78 0.78 -2.98 -4.66
CA GLN A 78 1.88 -2.15 -5.17
C GLN A 78 1.98 -0.83 -4.40
N LEU A 79 0.85 -0.20 -4.08
CA LEU A 79 0.83 1.01 -3.27
C LEU A 79 1.30 0.75 -1.84
N ALA A 80 0.96 -0.39 -1.24
CA ALA A 80 1.37 -0.74 0.12
C ALA A 80 2.89 -0.89 0.19
N VAL A 81 3.46 -1.69 -0.72
CA VAL A 81 4.91 -1.87 -0.81
C VAL A 81 5.62 -0.56 -1.17
N ALA A 82 5.07 0.26 -2.07
CA ALA A 82 5.62 1.58 -2.37
C ALA A 82 5.64 2.50 -1.14
N ALA A 83 4.57 2.49 -0.35
CA ALA A 83 4.46 3.30 0.86
C ALA A 83 5.46 2.83 1.94
N TYR A 84 5.62 1.52 2.10
CA TYR A 84 6.66 0.92 2.95
C TYR A 84 8.07 1.27 2.50
N ILE A 85 8.41 1.10 1.21
CA ILE A 85 9.72 1.51 0.68
C ILE A 85 9.95 3.00 0.92
N ASN A 86 8.91 3.83 0.81
CA ASN A 86 9.00 5.25 1.08
C ASN A 86 9.29 5.59 2.55
N THR A 87 9.14 4.67 3.51
CA THR A 87 9.56 4.90 4.90
C THR A 87 11.02 4.60 5.17
N LEU A 88 11.68 3.85 4.28
CA LEU A 88 13.09 3.43 4.43
C LEU A 88 14.08 4.58 4.25
N ARG A 89 15.32 4.36 4.69
CA ARG A 89 16.42 5.34 4.55
C ARG A 89 16.72 5.62 3.07
N GLY A 90 17.13 6.86 2.79
CA GLY A 90 17.42 7.36 1.45
C GLY A 90 16.66 8.63 1.13
N ASP A 91 17.30 9.56 0.42
CA ASP A 91 16.73 10.85 0.04
C ASP A 91 15.99 10.76 -1.31
N SER A 92 16.37 9.80 -2.15
CA SER A 92 15.77 9.51 -3.46
C SER A 92 14.98 8.19 -3.47
N ILE A 93 14.13 7.99 -4.48
CA ILE A 93 13.40 6.72 -4.65
C ILE A 93 14.39 5.58 -4.91
N GLU A 94 15.44 5.85 -5.68
CA GLU A 94 16.51 4.90 -6.00
C GLU A 94 17.24 4.43 -4.73
N GLU A 95 17.60 5.37 -3.84
CA GLU A 95 18.26 5.02 -2.58
C GLU A 95 17.35 4.22 -1.63
N LYS A 96 16.06 4.54 -1.61
CA LYS A 96 15.07 3.78 -0.82
C LYS A 96 14.86 2.38 -1.38
N MET A 97 14.81 2.24 -2.71
CA MET A 97 14.74 0.95 -3.39
C MET A 97 16.01 0.12 -3.15
N ASN A 98 17.19 0.74 -3.16
CA ASN A 98 18.44 0.05 -2.81
C ASN A 98 18.43 -0.42 -1.36
N THR A 99 17.97 0.42 -0.43
CA THR A 99 17.81 0.03 0.97
C THR A 99 16.84 -1.14 1.10
N PHE A 100 15.69 -1.10 0.42
CA PHE A 100 14.76 -2.22 0.38
C PHE A 100 15.45 -3.50 -0.13
N ASN A 101 16.21 -3.41 -1.21
CA ASN A 101 16.92 -4.55 -1.78
C ASN A 101 17.95 -5.13 -0.80
N GLU A 102 18.71 -4.30 -0.09
CA GLU A 102 19.63 -4.75 0.96
C GLU A 102 18.87 -5.47 2.08
N CYS A 103 17.76 -4.91 2.56
CA CYS A 103 16.94 -5.52 3.61
C CYS A 103 16.31 -6.85 3.15
N VAL A 104 15.61 -6.88 2.01
CA VAL A 104 14.87 -8.06 1.53
C VAL A 104 15.77 -9.24 1.19
N ASN A 105 17.01 -8.98 0.78
CA ASN A 105 18.00 -10.01 0.51
C ASN A 105 18.78 -10.46 1.77
N GLY A 106 18.52 -9.86 2.94
CA GLY A 106 19.25 -10.19 4.17
C GLY A 106 20.67 -9.61 4.21
N GLU A 107 20.96 -8.61 3.38
CA GLU A 107 22.28 -7.96 3.22
C GLU A 107 22.41 -6.70 4.08
N SER A 108 21.34 -6.28 4.76
CA SER A 108 21.37 -5.19 5.74
C SER A 108 22.34 -5.46 6.90
N SER A 109 22.65 -4.43 7.69
CA SER A 109 23.49 -4.59 8.89
C SER A 109 22.86 -5.47 9.96
N ASN A 110 21.52 -5.56 10.00
CA ASN A 110 20.78 -6.33 11.01
C ASN A 110 19.62 -7.11 10.37
N PRO A 111 19.89 -8.16 9.56
CA PRO A 111 18.84 -8.88 8.84
C PRO A 111 17.81 -9.52 9.78
N ALA A 112 18.24 -9.96 10.96
CA ALA A 112 17.38 -10.53 12.00
C ALA A 112 16.29 -9.56 12.51
N THR A 113 16.41 -8.26 12.25
CA THR A 113 15.42 -7.24 12.65
C THR A 113 14.84 -6.46 11.48
N GLU A 114 15.56 -6.37 10.35
CA GLU A 114 15.23 -5.45 9.24
C GLU A 114 14.76 -6.18 7.97
N GLN A 115 14.95 -7.51 7.84
CA GLN A 115 14.57 -8.21 6.61
C GLN A 115 13.05 -8.42 6.55
N PRO A 116 12.35 -7.94 5.49
CA PRO A 116 10.95 -8.29 5.28
C PRO A 116 10.78 -9.79 5.07
N THR A 117 10.01 -10.45 5.93
CA THR A 117 9.80 -11.89 5.93
C THR A 117 8.44 -12.31 5.39
N SER A 118 7.43 -11.44 5.41
CA SER A 118 6.12 -11.76 4.84
C SER A 118 5.33 -10.50 4.49
N PHE A 119 4.37 -10.66 3.56
CA PHE A 119 3.47 -9.61 3.13
C PHE A 119 2.03 -10.15 3.08
N GLU A 120 1.22 -9.71 4.03
CA GLU A 120 -0.12 -10.24 4.26
C GLU A 120 -1.18 -9.16 4.06
N GLN A 121 -2.32 -9.56 3.51
CA GLN A 121 -3.51 -8.71 3.47
C GLN A 121 -4.39 -9.06 4.67
N HIS A 122 -4.68 -8.07 5.50
CA HIS A 122 -5.67 -8.16 6.57
C HIS A 122 -7.03 -7.63 6.08
N ASN A 123 -7.83 -7.07 6.99
CA ASN A 123 -9.13 -6.47 6.66
C ASN A 123 -8.99 -5.46 5.52
N ASP A 124 -9.98 -5.39 4.63
CA ASP A 124 -9.86 -4.65 3.38
C ASP A 124 -9.98 -3.11 3.59
N PRO A 125 -9.03 -2.27 3.11
CA PRO A 125 -7.70 -2.56 2.58
C PRO A 125 -6.59 -2.16 3.58
N THR A 126 -6.13 -3.13 4.36
CA THR A 126 -4.98 -3.04 5.26
C THR A 126 -4.02 -4.18 4.95
N PHE A 127 -2.74 -3.87 4.87
CA PHE A 127 -1.66 -4.82 4.65
C PHE A 127 -0.68 -4.81 5.81
N GLN A 128 0.01 -5.93 6.02
CA GLN A 128 1.09 -6.03 6.98
C GLN A 128 2.35 -6.53 6.31
N ILE A 129 3.49 -5.90 6.64
CA ILE A 129 4.82 -6.41 6.31
C ILE A 129 5.50 -6.76 7.64
N ASN A 130 5.82 -8.03 7.84
CA ASN A 130 6.61 -8.45 8.99
C ASN A 130 8.10 -8.33 8.65
N GLU A 131 8.90 -7.90 9.62
CA GLU A 131 10.35 -7.80 9.53
C GLU A 131 11.04 -8.64 10.61
N GLY A 132 12.20 -9.16 10.22
CA GLY A 132 13.08 -9.91 11.09
C GLY A 132 12.56 -11.28 11.48
N ASP A 133 13.34 -11.93 12.34
CA ASP A 133 13.05 -13.27 12.84
C ASP A 133 11.82 -13.22 13.75
N MET A 134 10.91 -14.19 13.58
CA MET A 134 9.73 -14.35 14.41
C MET A 134 8.80 -13.12 14.50
N GLY A 135 8.86 -12.20 13.51
CA GLY A 135 8.07 -10.98 13.52
C GLY A 135 8.53 -9.97 14.56
N PHE A 136 9.86 -9.80 14.70
CA PHE A 136 10.51 -8.83 15.58
C PHE A 136 9.85 -7.44 15.50
N ALA A 137 9.58 -7.00 14.27
CA ALA A 137 8.87 -5.77 13.98
C ALA A 137 7.86 -5.98 12.85
N TRP A 138 6.89 -5.08 12.72
CA TRP A 138 5.97 -5.08 11.58
C TRP A 138 5.43 -3.70 11.27
N TYR A 139 5.07 -3.53 10.00
CA TYR A 139 4.37 -2.37 9.48
C TYR A 139 2.91 -2.73 9.23
N VAL A 140 1.98 -1.94 9.75
CA VAL A 140 0.56 -1.97 9.38
C VAL A 140 0.28 -0.81 8.43
N ILE A 141 -0.18 -1.12 7.22
CA ILE A 141 -0.38 -0.16 6.13
C ILE A 141 -1.87 -0.12 5.80
N SER A 142 -2.54 0.96 6.18
CA SER A 142 -4.00 1.12 6.02
C SER A 142 -4.33 2.17 4.98
N PHE A 143 -5.30 1.86 4.12
CA PHE A 143 -5.77 2.76 3.08
C PHE A 143 -7.07 3.46 3.48
N ASN A 144 -7.03 4.79 3.51
CA ASN A 144 -8.22 5.63 3.60
C ASN A 144 -8.55 6.21 2.22
N GLU A 145 -9.54 7.12 2.16
CA GLU A 145 -9.98 7.74 0.91
C GLU A 145 -8.81 8.37 0.13
N ASP A 146 -8.05 9.25 0.79
CA ASP A 146 -6.95 10.00 0.18
C ASP A 146 -5.58 9.74 0.83
N SER A 147 -5.50 8.96 1.91
CA SER A 147 -4.24 8.69 2.63
C SER A 147 -3.87 7.22 2.67
N ILE A 148 -2.57 6.98 2.85
CA ILE A 148 -1.97 5.72 3.25
C ILE A 148 -1.34 5.97 4.62
N ASP A 149 -1.90 5.36 5.65
CA ASP A 149 -1.40 5.46 7.01
C ASP A 149 -0.53 4.22 7.30
N ILE A 150 0.63 4.44 7.90
CA ILE A 150 1.62 3.41 8.22
C ILE A 150 1.94 3.51 9.70
N GLU A 151 1.71 2.42 10.41
CA GLU A 151 2.12 2.24 11.79
C GLU A 151 3.25 1.21 11.83
N HIS A 152 4.27 1.48 12.64
CA HIS A 152 5.38 0.57 12.86
C HIS A 152 5.39 0.12 14.32
N PHE A 153 5.59 -1.17 14.51
CA PHE A 153 5.60 -1.81 15.81
C PHE A 153 6.89 -2.59 15.97
N THR A 154 7.49 -2.50 17.15
CA THR A 154 8.60 -3.37 17.57
C THR A 154 8.21 -4.03 18.88
N HIS A 155 8.35 -5.35 18.99
CA HIS A 155 8.00 -6.12 20.21
C HIS A 155 6.57 -5.88 20.74
N GLY A 156 5.60 -5.58 19.87
CA GLY A 156 4.21 -5.32 20.28
C GLY A 156 3.88 -3.90 20.69
N GLU A 157 4.85 -2.99 20.68
CA GLU A 157 4.62 -1.58 20.95
C GLU A 157 4.68 -0.76 19.66
N GLN A 158 3.71 0.13 19.46
CA GLN A 158 3.74 1.10 18.36
C GLN A 158 4.81 2.16 18.67
N ASP A 159 5.84 2.23 17.85
CA ASP A 159 6.95 3.16 18.04
C ASP A 159 6.97 4.31 17.02
N SER A 160 6.27 4.15 15.89
CA SER A 160 6.23 5.14 14.82
C SER A 160 4.90 5.11 14.07
N SER A 161 4.49 6.29 13.57
CA SER A 161 3.32 6.47 12.71
C SER A 161 3.62 7.53 11.65
N LYS A 162 3.30 7.22 10.39
CA LYS A 162 3.45 8.11 9.24
C LYS A 162 2.18 8.07 8.40
N SER A 163 1.82 9.19 7.78
CA SER A 163 0.71 9.25 6.83
C SER A 163 1.19 9.92 5.54
N PHE A 164 0.84 9.33 4.41
CA PHE A 164 1.16 9.83 3.08
C PHE A 164 -0.10 10.09 2.29
N ASN A 165 -0.10 11.12 1.44
CA ASN A 165 -1.14 11.26 0.44
C ASN A 165 -1.02 10.13 -0.59
N LYS A 166 -2.14 9.44 -0.87
CA LYS A 166 -2.17 8.29 -1.77
C LYS A 166 -1.76 8.66 -3.20
N SER A 167 -2.22 9.82 -3.69
CA SER A 167 -1.89 10.29 -5.04
C SER A 167 -0.41 10.68 -5.18
N ASP A 168 0.21 11.19 -4.11
CA ASP A 168 1.65 11.51 -4.11
C ASP A 168 2.50 10.24 -4.20
N ILE A 169 2.14 9.18 -3.45
CA ILE A 169 2.81 7.88 -3.54
C ILE A 169 2.60 7.28 -4.93
N GLU A 170 1.37 7.28 -5.43
CA GLU A 170 1.05 6.76 -6.76
C GLU A 170 1.83 7.49 -7.86
N GLU A 171 1.90 8.82 -7.80
CA GLU A 171 2.66 9.62 -8.75
C GLU A 171 4.16 9.27 -8.71
N LYS A 172 4.76 9.28 -7.51
CA LYS A 172 6.19 9.00 -7.30
C LYS A 172 6.59 7.62 -7.81
N TYR A 173 5.76 6.61 -7.56
CA TYR A 173 6.09 5.22 -7.83
C TYR A 173 5.47 4.66 -9.12
N SER A 174 4.67 5.43 -9.86
CA SER A 174 4.03 4.99 -11.11
C SER A 174 5.00 4.43 -12.17
N GLY A 175 6.25 4.89 -12.17
CA GLY A 175 7.32 4.40 -13.05
C GLY A 175 8.03 3.12 -12.60
N TYR A 176 7.72 2.60 -11.41
CA TYR A 176 8.45 1.50 -10.75
C TYR A 176 7.60 0.23 -10.63
N LYS A 177 6.55 0.09 -11.44
CA LYS A 177 5.59 -1.02 -11.34
C LYS A 177 6.25 -2.40 -11.35
N SER A 178 7.20 -2.64 -12.26
CA SER A 178 7.95 -3.91 -12.34
C SER A 178 8.75 -4.17 -11.06
N GLN A 179 9.44 -3.16 -10.55
CA GLN A 179 10.25 -3.25 -9.33
C GLN A 179 9.37 -3.49 -8.10
N LEU A 180 8.16 -2.92 -8.05
CA LEU A 180 7.19 -3.21 -6.99
C LEU A 180 6.66 -4.64 -7.07
N ASP A 181 6.42 -5.17 -8.26
CA ASP A 181 6.02 -6.56 -8.45
C ASP A 181 7.13 -7.53 -8.03
N GLU A 182 8.38 -7.23 -8.38
CA GLU A 182 9.57 -7.97 -7.94
C GLU A 182 9.75 -7.92 -6.42
N ALA A 183 9.54 -6.75 -5.81
CA ALA A 183 9.58 -6.57 -4.37
C ALA A 183 8.55 -7.45 -3.65
N ILE A 184 7.28 -7.43 -4.12
CA ILE A 184 6.21 -8.28 -3.57
C ILE A 184 6.60 -9.76 -3.70
N GLN A 185 7.06 -10.19 -4.87
CA GLN A 185 7.49 -11.57 -5.09
C GLN A 185 8.62 -11.98 -4.15
N LYS A 186 9.59 -11.10 -3.91
CA LYS A 186 10.73 -11.38 -3.06
C LYS A 186 10.35 -11.51 -1.59
N ILE A 187 9.46 -10.66 -1.08
CA ILE A 187 8.93 -10.78 0.28
C ILE A 187 8.17 -12.12 0.44
N ASN A 188 7.34 -12.48 -0.55
CA ASN A 188 6.61 -13.75 -0.53
C ASN A 188 7.54 -14.99 -0.60
N GLN A 189 8.70 -14.89 -1.27
CA GLN A 189 9.72 -15.94 -1.24
C GLN A 189 10.35 -16.09 0.14
N ASN A 190 10.65 -14.98 0.82
CA ASN A 190 11.16 -15.01 2.19
C ASN A 190 10.17 -15.71 3.14
N GLN A 191 8.86 -15.49 2.96
CA GLN A 191 7.82 -16.15 3.76
C GLN A 191 7.87 -17.67 3.65
N GLN A 192 8.07 -18.19 2.43
CA GLN A 192 8.20 -19.64 2.19
C GLN A 192 9.46 -20.22 2.84
N ASN A 193 10.57 -19.48 2.85
CA ASN A 193 11.81 -19.93 3.47
C ASN A 193 11.68 -20.05 4.99
N VAL A 194 10.98 -19.09 5.62
CA VAL A 194 10.70 -19.13 7.07
C VAL A 194 9.82 -20.34 7.40
N SER A 195 8.73 -20.57 6.66
CA SER A 195 7.87 -21.75 6.89
C SER A 195 8.65 -23.06 6.78
N ASN A 196 9.48 -23.23 5.74
CA ASN A 196 10.24 -24.47 5.55
C ASN A 196 11.28 -24.72 6.65
N SER A 197 11.87 -23.66 7.23
CA SER A 197 12.84 -23.80 8.33
C SER A 197 12.20 -24.22 9.66
N GLN A 198 10.89 -24.04 9.84
CA GLN A 198 10.19 -24.42 11.06
C GLN A 198 9.74 -25.89 11.06
N ASP A 199 9.58 -26.50 9.88
CA ASP A 199 9.13 -27.89 9.74
C ASP A 199 10.30 -28.90 9.84
N ASP A 200 11.55 -28.48 9.61
CA ASP A 200 12.75 -29.36 9.59
C ASP A 200 13.31 -29.68 10.99
N ASP A 201 12.92 -28.94 12.03
CA ASP A 201 13.31 -29.21 13.43
C ASP A 201 12.47 -30.33 14.10
N SER A 202 11.68 -31.07 13.33
CA SER A 202 10.70 -32.05 13.85
C SER A 202 11.26 -33.47 14.07
N ASP A 203 12.44 -33.82 13.56
CA ASP A 203 12.88 -35.22 13.46
C ASP A 203 14.35 -35.45 13.87
N GLU A 204 14.71 -35.19 15.14
CA GLU A 204 15.87 -35.86 15.78
C GLU A 204 15.57 -36.21 17.26
N GLU A 205 14.90 -37.34 17.49
CA GLU A 205 14.96 -38.14 18.73
C GLU A 205 15.13 -39.64 18.39
#